data_AF-K0NDD2-F1
#
_entry.id   AF-K0NDD2-F1
#
_cell.length_a   1.000
_cell.length_b   1.000
_cell.length_c   1.000
_cell.angle_alpha   90.00
_cell.angle_beta   90.00
_cell.angle_gamma   90.00
#
_symmetry.space_group_name_H-M   'P 1'
#
loop_
_entity.id
_entity.type
_entity.pdbx_description
1 polymer ?
#
loop_
_entity_poly.entity_id
_entity_poly.type
_entity_poly.pdbx_seq_one_letter_code
_entity_poly.pdbx_strand_id
1 'polypeptide(L)'
;MKRQKALSIVVKNELNNLDQFQRKLVLKAQLETIKTPQWFITDEWKSVPLWLQKQFKLGHMARGITYNQYNLIISVWLHDRLKAVSNDYLLKYLKNINIQTNCIEGNPPLLQSCPCCGYKTLSSLGNYDICIVCKWENNGYDNTYGIDDMNNPNHSSLMESRFFF
;
A
#
# COMPACT_ATOMS: atom_id res chain seq x y z
N MET A 1 18.41 15.56 -4.10
CA MET A 1 18.08 14.83 -2.86
C MET A 1 17.71 13.39 -3.21
N LYS A 2 18.28 12.38 -2.54
CA LYS A 2 17.91 10.96 -2.78
C LYS A 2 16.41 10.72 -2.58
N ARG A 3 15.78 9.99 -3.51
CA ARG A 3 14.35 9.68 -3.51
C ARG A 3 13.87 9.00 -2.22
N GLN A 4 14.62 8.03 -1.70
CA GLN A 4 14.27 7.36 -0.44
C GLN A 4 14.19 8.35 0.73
N LYS A 5 15.14 9.31 0.80
CA LYS A 5 15.12 10.36 1.82
C LYS A 5 13.90 11.27 1.67
N ALA A 6 13.57 11.67 0.44
CA ALA A 6 12.37 12.47 0.17
C ALA A 6 11.09 11.72 0.58
N LEU A 7 10.98 10.43 0.23
CA LEU A 7 9.84 9.59 0.59
C LEU A 7 9.68 9.48 2.11
N SER A 8 10.76 9.22 2.86
CA SER A 8 10.71 9.15 4.32
C SER A 8 10.26 10.47 4.97
N ILE A 9 10.65 11.61 4.40
CA ILE A 9 10.18 12.93 4.86
C ILE A 9 8.68 13.08 4.62
N VAL A 10 8.20 12.78 3.42
CA VAL A 10 6.77 12.86 3.06
C VAL A 10 5.94 11.93 3.94
N VAL A 11 6.37 10.67 4.11
CA VAL A 11 5.69 9.70 4.98
C VAL A 11 5.60 10.20 6.42
N LYS A 12 6.69 10.74 6.96
CA LYS A 12 6.69 11.31 8.32
C LYS A 12 5.73 12.49 8.43
N ASN A 13 5.67 13.36 7.43
CA ASN A 13 4.75 14.50 7.42
C ASN A 13 3.29 14.04 7.35
N GLU A 14 2.96 13.11 6.45
CA GLU A 14 1.63 12.50 6.34
C GLU A 14 1.20 11.87 7.66
N LEU A 15 2.07 11.08 8.30
CA LEU A 15 1.79 10.44 9.59
C LEU A 15 1.50 11.45 10.70
N ASN A 16 2.24 12.56 10.72
CA ASN A 16 2.07 13.62 11.71
C ASN A 16 0.76 14.41 11.50
N ASN A 17 0.30 14.53 10.25
CA ASN A 17 -0.95 15.20 9.91
C ASN A 17 -2.20 14.35 10.23
N LEU A 18 -2.05 13.06 10.51
CA LEU A 18 -3.17 12.23 10.94
C LEU A 18 -3.54 12.52 12.39
N ASP A 19 -4.80 12.84 12.65
CA ASP A 19 -5.32 12.89 14.02
C ASP A 19 -5.57 11.48 14.60
N GLN A 20 -5.93 11.39 15.88
CA GLN A 20 -6.17 10.11 16.54
C GLN A 20 -7.33 9.30 15.91
N PHE A 21 -8.36 9.98 15.42
CA PHE A 21 -9.51 9.34 14.78
C PHE A 21 -9.14 8.77 13.40
N GLN A 22 -8.40 9.53 12.59
CA GLN A 22 -7.90 9.10 11.29
C GLN A 22 -6.92 7.93 11.42
N ARG A 23 -6.01 7.96 12.40
CA ARG A 23 -5.13 6.82 12.71
C ARG A 23 -5.94 5.56 13.01
N LYS A 24 -7.01 5.69 13.82
CA LYS A 24 -7.92 4.58 14.12
C LYS A 24 -8.60 4.04 12.85
N LEU A 25 -9.10 4.91 11.98
CA LEU A 25 -9.76 4.50 10.74
C LEU A 25 -8.81 3.76 9.80
N VAL A 26 -7.59 4.27 9.61
CA VAL A 26 -6.58 3.61 8.77
C VAL A 26 -6.28 2.22 9.29
N LEU A 27 -5.99 2.10 10.60
CA LEU A 27 -5.66 0.80 11.20
C LEU A 27 -6.84 -0.17 11.13
N LYS A 28 -8.06 0.29 11.43
CA LYS A 28 -9.28 -0.51 11.32
C LYS A 28 -9.47 -1.01 9.88
N ALA A 29 -9.35 -0.11 8.90
CA ALA A 29 -9.45 -0.49 7.50
C ALA A 29 -8.41 -1.57 7.14
N GLN A 30 -7.14 -1.42 7.54
CA GLN A 30 -6.11 -2.43 7.27
C GLN A 30 -6.38 -3.78 7.94
N LEU A 31 -6.98 -3.80 9.14
CA LEU A 31 -7.35 -5.03 9.84
C LEU A 31 -8.57 -5.72 9.22
N GLU A 32 -9.52 -4.95 8.68
CA GLU A 32 -10.79 -5.47 8.14
C GLU A 32 -10.71 -5.84 6.67
N THR A 33 -9.87 -5.17 5.87
CA THR A 33 -9.86 -5.36 4.41
C THR A 33 -8.90 -6.42 3.90
N ILE A 34 -7.87 -6.85 4.64
CA ILE A 34 -6.86 -7.78 4.08
C ILE A 34 -6.29 -8.71 5.16
N LYS A 35 -6.56 -10.02 5.06
CA LYS A 35 -5.95 -11.05 5.93
C LYS A 35 -4.41 -11.12 5.78
N THR A 36 -3.89 -10.76 4.61
CA THR A 36 -2.47 -10.73 4.26
C THR A 36 -2.16 -9.55 3.33
N PRO A 37 -2.02 -8.32 3.86
CA PRO A 37 -1.63 -7.17 3.07
C PRO A 37 -0.31 -7.40 2.34
N GLN A 38 -0.22 -6.98 1.07
CA GLN A 38 1.01 -7.15 0.27
C GLN A 38 2.22 -6.45 0.90
N TRP A 39 2.00 -5.41 1.72
CA TRP A 39 3.11 -4.77 2.42
C TRP A 39 3.72 -5.61 3.56
N PHE A 40 3.15 -6.77 3.93
CA PHE A 40 3.76 -7.70 4.90
C PHE A 40 5.06 -8.35 4.42
N ILE A 41 5.37 -8.31 3.13
CA ILE A 41 6.62 -8.85 2.60
C ILE A 41 7.70 -7.79 2.40
N THR A 42 7.41 -6.52 2.65
CA THR A 42 8.37 -5.42 2.43
C THR A 42 9.40 -5.35 3.55
N ASP A 43 10.54 -4.75 3.25
CA ASP A 43 11.61 -4.59 4.23
C ASP A 43 11.20 -3.62 5.36
N GLU A 44 10.34 -2.63 5.06
CA GLU A 44 9.74 -1.77 6.07
C GLU A 44 8.91 -2.59 7.07
N TRP A 45 8.11 -3.56 6.62
CA TRP A 45 7.37 -4.42 7.54
C TRP A 45 8.30 -5.32 8.35
N LYS A 46 9.32 -5.91 7.71
CA LYS A 46 10.32 -6.74 8.41
C LYS A 46 11.03 -5.97 9.53
N SER A 47 11.15 -4.65 9.39
CA SER A 47 11.74 -3.77 10.43
C SER A 47 10.83 -3.51 11.63
N VAL A 48 9.51 -3.77 11.53
CA VAL A 48 8.57 -3.62 12.65
C VAL A 48 8.87 -4.68 13.72
N PRO A 49 8.85 -4.35 15.02
CA PRO A 49 9.10 -5.34 16.08
C PRO A 49 8.20 -6.58 15.97
N LEU A 50 8.78 -7.78 16.11
CA LEU A 50 8.07 -9.05 15.92
C LEU A 50 6.81 -9.18 16.78
N TRP A 51 6.83 -8.66 18.01
CA TRP A 51 5.66 -8.67 18.89
C TRP A 51 4.50 -7.87 18.29
N LEU A 52 4.79 -6.72 17.67
CA LEU A 52 3.80 -5.84 17.05
C LEU A 52 3.29 -6.45 15.74
N GLN A 53 4.18 -7.07 14.95
CA GLN A 53 3.77 -7.84 13.78
C GLN A 53 2.79 -8.96 14.14
N LYS A 54 3.09 -9.75 15.18
CA LYS A 54 2.23 -10.85 15.65
C LYS A 54 0.86 -10.34 16.11
N GLN A 55 0.84 -9.29 16.92
CA GLN A 55 -0.41 -8.68 17.41
C GLN A 55 -1.28 -8.18 16.27
N PHE A 56 -0.69 -7.44 15.32
CA PHE A 56 -1.45 -6.92 14.18
C PHE A 56 -2.02 -8.04 13.29
N LYS A 57 -1.24 -9.11 13.05
CA LYS A 57 -1.68 -10.29 12.29
C LYS A 57 -2.82 -11.06 12.96
N LEU A 58 -2.93 -11.02 14.29
CA LEU A 58 -4.03 -11.65 15.01
C LEU A 58 -5.36 -10.89 14.88
N GLY A 59 -5.40 -9.75 14.18
CA GLY A 59 -6.64 -9.01 13.96
C GLY A 59 -7.12 -8.21 15.18
N HIS A 60 -6.36 -8.23 16.28
CA HIS A 60 -6.75 -7.60 17.53
C HIS A 60 -5.82 -6.42 17.86
N MET A 61 -6.39 -5.22 18.05
CA MET A 61 -5.68 -4.16 18.75
C MET A 61 -5.64 -4.53 20.24
N ALA A 62 -4.45 -4.78 20.77
CA ALA A 62 -4.32 -5.18 22.18
C ALA A 62 -4.85 -4.08 23.11
N ARG A 63 -5.60 -4.50 24.15
CA ARG A 63 -6.08 -3.59 25.21
C ARG A 63 -4.88 -2.87 25.83
N GLY A 64 -4.94 -1.53 25.87
CA GLY A 64 -3.90 -0.69 26.46
C GLY A 64 -2.83 -0.17 25.49
N ILE A 65 -2.83 -0.60 24.22
CA ILE A 65 -1.97 0.00 23.20
C ILE A 65 -2.63 1.26 22.62
N THR A 66 -1.95 2.39 22.71
CA THR A 66 -2.35 3.67 22.12
C THR A 66 -2.19 3.66 20.60
N TYR A 67 -3.01 4.42 19.87
CA TYR A 67 -2.85 4.58 18.41
C TYR A 67 -1.45 5.09 18.00
N ASN A 68 -0.79 5.85 18.88
CA ASN A 68 0.57 6.33 18.66
C ASN A 68 1.60 5.18 18.64
N GLN A 69 1.35 4.07 19.33
CA GLN A 69 2.22 2.88 19.29
C GLN A 69 2.10 2.10 17.97
N TYR A 70 1.00 2.29 17.23
CA TYR A 70 0.81 1.72 15.89
C TYR A 70 1.32 2.62 14.77
N ASN A 71 1.96 3.75 15.09
CA ASN A 71 2.57 4.65 14.10
C ASN A 71 3.56 3.93 13.18
N LEU A 72 4.26 2.90 13.66
CA LEU A 72 5.15 2.08 12.83
C LEU A 72 4.37 1.39 11.70
N ILE A 73 3.20 0.83 12.00
CA ILE A 73 2.37 0.14 11.01
C ILE A 73 1.81 1.13 9.99
N ILE A 74 1.30 2.27 10.47
CA ILE A 74 0.80 3.33 9.58
C ILE A 74 1.94 3.84 8.69
N SER A 75 3.16 3.98 9.22
CA SER A 75 4.33 4.37 8.44
C SER A 75 4.67 3.35 7.34
N VAL A 76 4.61 2.05 7.63
CA VAL A 76 4.79 0.99 6.62
C VAL A 76 3.73 1.09 5.52
N TRP A 77 2.46 1.22 5.90
CA TRP A 77 1.36 1.40 4.96
C TRP A 77 1.52 2.67 4.10
N LEU A 78 1.91 3.80 4.71
CA LEU A 78 2.18 5.05 3.99
C LEU A 78 3.35 4.90 3.01
N HIS A 79 4.41 4.19 3.41
CA HIS A 79 5.52 3.88 2.53
C HIS A 79 5.05 3.08 1.31
N ASP A 80 4.26 2.02 1.52
CA ASP A 80 3.72 1.21 0.44
C ASP A 80 2.82 2.02 -0.50
N ARG A 81 1.95 2.87 0.05
CA ARG A 81 1.04 3.75 -0.71
C ARG A 81 1.78 4.79 -1.54
N LEU A 82 2.86 5.35 -1.00
CA LEU A 82 3.58 6.48 -1.59
C LEU A 82 4.82 6.06 -2.41
N LYS A 83 5.26 4.80 -2.35
CA LYS A 83 6.51 4.35 -3.01
C LYS A 83 6.56 4.66 -4.50
N ALA A 84 5.42 4.66 -5.18
CA ALA A 84 5.31 4.82 -6.63
C ALA A 84 4.99 6.24 -7.12
N VAL A 85 4.83 7.23 -6.23
CA VAL A 85 4.54 8.61 -6.65
C VAL A 85 5.69 9.20 -7.49
N SER A 86 5.40 10.09 -8.44
CA SER A 86 6.44 10.67 -9.29
C SER A 86 7.46 11.51 -8.50
N ASN A 87 8.65 11.73 -9.07
CA ASN A 87 9.62 12.66 -8.49
C ASN A 87 9.06 14.09 -8.44
N ASP A 88 8.27 14.50 -9.43
CA ASP A 88 7.61 15.81 -9.45
C ASP A 88 6.61 15.98 -8.31
N TYR A 89 5.87 14.91 -7.97
CA TYR A 89 4.99 14.91 -6.80
C TYR A 89 5.80 15.15 -5.52
N LEU A 90 6.90 14.42 -5.34
CA LEU A 90 7.77 14.61 -4.15
C LEU A 90 8.34 16.03 -4.10
N LEU A 91 8.82 16.58 -5.22
CA LEU A 91 9.33 17.96 -5.28
C LEU A 91 8.26 18.97 -4.85
N LYS A 92 7.05 18.87 -5.42
CA LYS A 92 5.94 19.76 -5.09
C LYS A 92 5.53 19.63 -3.63
N TYR A 93 5.43 18.40 -3.11
CA TYR A 93 5.10 18.15 -1.72
C TYR A 93 6.15 18.76 -0.78
N LEU A 94 7.44 18.50 -1.01
CA LEU A 94 8.53 19.03 -0.19
C LEU A 94 8.54 20.58 -0.19
N LYS A 95 8.31 21.19 -1.36
CA LYS A 95 8.18 22.66 -1.47
C LYS A 95 7.02 23.18 -0.63
N ASN A 96 5.87 22.50 -0.63
CA ASN A 96 4.69 22.89 0.15
C ASN A 96 4.91 22.82 1.67
N ILE A 97 5.83 21.97 2.13
CA ILE A 97 6.25 21.90 3.54
C ILE A 97 7.54 22.68 3.81
N ASN A 98 7.87 23.66 2.96
CA ASN A 98 9.02 24.55 3.09
C ASN A 98 10.40 23.87 3.07
N ILE A 99 10.51 22.68 2.47
CA ILE A 99 11.79 21.99 2.26
C ILE A 99 12.28 22.28 0.83
N GLN A 100 13.33 23.08 0.74
CA GLN A 100 13.95 23.44 -0.53
C GLN A 100 14.79 22.29 -1.09
N THR A 101 14.44 21.82 -2.29
CA THR A 101 15.25 20.86 -3.06
C THR A 101 14.99 21.06 -4.55
N ASN A 102 16.06 21.10 -5.35
CA ASN A 102 15.96 21.40 -6.77
C ASN A 102 15.70 20.15 -7.62
N CYS A 103 16.07 18.97 -7.12
CA CYS A 103 15.88 17.70 -7.81
C CYS A 103 15.72 16.51 -6.85
N ILE A 104 15.06 15.46 -7.31
CA ILE A 104 14.99 14.15 -6.65
C ILE A 104 15.79 13.14 -7.48
N GLU A 105 16.78 12.51 -6.85
CA GLU A 105 17.66 11.52 -7.48
C GLU A 105 17.15 10.10 -7.25
N GLY A 106 17.12 9.30 -8.32
CA GLY A 106 16.55 7.95 -8.35
C GLY A 106 15.17 7.93 -8.99
N ASN A 107 14.71 6.74 -9.36
CA ASN A 107 13.45 6.55 -10.08
C ASN A 107 12.38 5.95 -9.17
N PRO A 108 11.09 6.29 -9.36
CA PRO A 108 10.01 5.49 -8.79
C PRO A 108 10.10 4.05 -9.30
N PRO A 109 9.61 3.07 -8.52
CA PRO A 109 9.46 1.70 -9.00
C PRO A 109 8.56 1.70 -10.24
N LEU A 110 8.93 0.90 -11.24
CA LEU A 110 8.09 0.67 -12.41
C LEU A 110 6.94 -0.25 -11.99
N LEU A 111 5.72 0.28 -11.99
CA LEU A 111 4.52 -0.52 -11.77
C LEU A 111 3.91 -0.97 -13.10
N GLN A 112 3.39 -2.19 -13.10
CA GLN A 112 2.65 -2.78 -14.20
C GLN A 112 1.19 -2.34 -14.16
N SER A 113 0.58 -2.22 -15.35
CA SER A 113 -0.84 -1.93 -15.48
C SER A 113 -1.66 -3.10 -14.95
N CYS A 114 -2.66 -2.80 -14.13
CA CYS A 114 -3.66 -3.77 -13.74
C CYS A 114 -4.46 -4.18 -14.99
N PRO A 115 -4.59 -5.48 -15.31
CA PRO A 115 -5.35 -5.91 -16.48
C PRO A 115 -6.86 -5.65 -16.33
N CYS A 116 -7.36 -5.44 -15.11
CA CYS A 116 -8.74 -5.05 -14.85
C CYS A 116 -8.98 -3.58 -15.20
N CYS A 117 -8.31 -2.64 -14.52
CA CYS A 117 -8.61 -1.21 -14.64
C CYS A 117 -7.64 -0.40 -15.51
N GLY A 118 -6.55 -0.98 -15.98
CA GLY A 118 -5.52 -0.31 -16.78
C GLY A 118 -4.54 0.58 -16.02
N TYR A 119 -4.83 0.95 -14.76
CA TYR A 119 -3.93 1.78 -13.94
C TYR A 119 -2.65 1.04 -13.53
N LYS A 120 -1.51 1.75 -13.52
CA LYS A 120 -0.20 1.21 -13.10
C LYS A 120 -0.11 1.07 -11.58
N THR A 121 -0.57 -0.06 -11.06
CA THR A 121 -0.70 -0.30 -9.62
C THR A 121 0.02 -1.55 -9.13
N LEU A 122 0.44 -2.45 -10.03
CA LEU A 122 0.98 -3.76 -9.65
C LEU A 122 2.50 -3.73 -9.63
N SER A 123 3.13 -4.32 -8.62
CA SER A 123 4.60 -4.47 -8.58
C SER A 123 5.10 -5.41 -9.67
N SER A 124 4.28 -6.40 -10.03
CA SER A 124 4.61 -7.42 -11.02
C SER A 124 3.33 -8.08 -11.57
N LEU A 125 3.42 -8.67 -12.76
CA LEU A 125 2.33 -9.47 -13.32
C LEU A 125 2.38 -10.89 -12.77
N GLY A 126 1.23 -11.46 -12.42
CA GLY A 126 1.12 -12.88 -12.05
C GLY A 126 1.60 -13.29 -10.66
N ASN A 127 1.82 -12.32 -9.77
CA ASN A 127 2.29 -12.56 -8.40
C ASN A 127 1.22 -12.30 -7.34
N TYR A 128 -0.06 -12.41 -7.70
CA TYR A 128 -1.20 -12.17 -6.81
C TYR A 128 -1.21 -10.76 -6.20
N ASP A 129 -0.67 -9.78 -6.93
CA ASP A 129 -0.69 -8.38 -6.51
C ASP A 129 -2.13 -7.85 -6.59
N ILE A 130 -2.64 -7.27 -5.49
CA ILE A 130 -3.97 -6.66 -5.44
C ILE A 130 -3.91 -5.21 -5.93
N CYS A 131 -4.70 -4.87 -6.94
CA CYS A 131 -4.81 -3.50 -7.42
C CYS A 131 -5.41 -2.58 -6.35
N ILE A 132 -4.71 -1.51 -5.99
CA ILE A 132 -5.23 -0.56 -4.99
C ILE A 132 -6.47 0.20 -5.46
N VAL A 133 -6.70 0.30 -6.78
CA VAL A 133 -7.82 1.02 -7.41
C VAL A 133 -9.06 0.13 -7.51
N CYS A 134 -9.01 -0.98 -8.25
CA CYS A 134 -10.17 -1.85 -8.49
C CYS A 134 -10.26 -3.05 -7.55
N LYS A 135 -9.27 -3.26 -6.68
CA LYS A 135 -9.17 -4.39 -5.75
C LYS A 135 -9.05 -5.78 -6.39
N TRP A 136 -8.99 -5.87 -7.72
CA TRP A 136 -8.72 -7.13 -8.41
C TRP A 136 -7.31 -7.65 -8.13
N GLU A 137 -7.20 -8.94 -7.80
CA GLU A 137 -5.94 -9.63 -7.51
C GLU A 137 -5.37 -10.25 -8.79
N ASN A 138 -4.13 -9.91 -9.12
CA ASN A 138 -3.50 -10.37 -10.34
C ASN A 138 -2.78 -11.70 -10.16
N ASN A 139 -3.51 -12.81 -10.33
CA ASN A 139 -2.92 -14.15 -10.37
C ASN A 139 -2.17 -14.47 -11.67
N GLY A 140 -2.17 -13.59 -12.67
CA GLY A 140 -1.43 -13.78 -13.93
C GLY A 140 -2.15 -14.61 -14.97
N TYR A 141 -3.37 -15.06 -14.66
CA TYR A 141 -4.20 -15.80 -15.58
C TYR A 141 -5.14 -14.82 -16.28
N ASP A 142 -4.70 -14.32 -17.42
CA ASP A 142 -5.52 -13.55 -18.34
C ASP A 142 -6.53 -14.50 -19.02
N ASN A 143 -7.75 -14.56 -18.46
CA ASN A 143 -8.92 -15.24 -19.03
C ASN A 143 -8.84 -16.77 -19.24
N THR A 144 -7.90 -17.49 -18.63
CA THR A 144 -7.81 -18.95 -18.81
C THR A 144 -8.80 -19.75 -17.97
N TYR A 145 -9.38 -19.15 -16.93
CA TYR A 145 -10.36 -19.78 -16.04
C TYR A 145 -11.76 -19.23 -16.31
N GLY A 146 -12.75 -20.13 -16.32
CA GLY A 146 -14.14 -19.81 -16.60
C GLY A 146 -14.77 -18.90 -15.54
N ILE A 147 -15.91 -18.30 -15.89
CA ILE A 147 -16.66 -17.32 -15.07
C ILE A 147 -17.00 -17.85 -13.67
N ASP A 148 -17.16 -19.18 -13.50
CA ASP A 148 -17.58 -19.85 -12.26
C ASP A 148 -16.47 -20.64 -11.54
N ASP A 149 -15.19 -20.43 -11.88
CA ASP A 149 -14.11 -21.12 -11.15
C ASP A 149 -13.91 -20.48 -9.77
N MET A 150 -14.23 -21.22 -8.69
CA MET A 150 -13.97 -20.77 -7.31
C MET A 150 -12.48 -20.51 -7.02
N ASN A 151 -11.57 -21.00 -7.89
CA ASN A 151 -10.15 -20.73 -7.85
C ASN A 151 -9.74 -19.41 -8.53
N ASN A 152 -10.71 -18.64 -9.05
CA ASN A 152 -10.45 -17.31 -9.59
C ASN A 152 -9.97 -16.34 -8.49
N PRO A 153 -9.15 -15.32 -8.84
CA PRO A 153 -8.71 -14.30 -7.90
C PRO A 153 -9.90 -13.59 -7.29
N ASN A 154 -9.89 -13.37 -5.97
CA ASN A 154 -11.04 -12.80 -5.25
C ASN A 154 -12.38 -13.51 -5.52
N HIS A 155 -12.38 -14.76 -5.97
CA HIS A 155 -13.57 -15.48 -6.44
C HIS A 155 -14.31 -14.81 -7.61
N SER A 156 -13.62 -13.98 -8.40
CA SER A 156 -14.19 -13.30 -9.57
C SER A 156 -13.24 -13.33 -10.76
N SER A 157 -13.78 -13.60 -11.94
CA SER A 157 -12.99 -13.59 -13.17
C SER A 157 -12.53 -12.16 -13.53
N LEU A 158 -11.45 -12.05 -14.31
CA LEU A 158 -11.00 -10.76 -14.85
C LEU A 158 -12.11 -10.07 -15.66
N MET A 159 -12.91 -10.84 -16.41
CA MET A 159 -14.02 -10.32 -17.21
C MET A 159 -15.13 -9.74 -16.33
N GLU A 160 -15.52 -10.44 -15.27
CA GLU A 160 -16.53 -9.97 -14.33
C GLU A 160 -16.04 -8.71 -13.59
N SER A 161 -14.80 -8.71 -13.13
CA SER A 161 -14.22 -7.55 -12.45
C SER A 161 -14.10 -6.31 -13.36
N ARG A 162 -13.88 -6.50 -14.67
CA ARG A 162 -13.93 -5.41 -15.66
C ARG A 162 -15.33 -4.84 -15.87
N PHE A 163 -16.39 -5.64 -15.68
CA PHE A 163 -17.76 -5.17 -15.84
C PHE A 163 -18.18 -4.22 -14.72
N PHE A 164 -17.67 -4.44 -13.50
CA PHE A 164 -18.02 -3.66 -12.31
C PHE A 164 -17.09 -2.45 -12.06
N PHE A 165 -16.09 -2.20 -12.91
CA PHE A 165 -15.11 -1.13 -12.77
C PHE A 165 -15.19 -0.10 -13.90
#